data_AF-A0AAW3MYA5-F1
#
_entry.id   AF-A0AAW3MYA5-F1
#
_cell.length_a   1.000
_cell.length_b   1.000
_cell.length_c   1.000
_cell.angle_alpha   90.00
_cell.angle_beta   90.00
_cell.angle_gamma   90.00
#
_symmetry.space_group_name_H-M   'P 1'
#
loop_
_entity.id
_entity.type
_entity.pdbx_description
1 polymer ?
#
loop_
_entity_poly.entity_id
_entity_poly.type
_entity_poly.pdbx_seq_one_letter_code
_entity_poly.pdbx_strand_id
1 'polypeptide(L)'
;MLAKAEGRIVGVALGKRTEEETKLRCVRVLPEYEHKGVGIRLIDRMIDVLECEKPHCTVAEEMLHAYSRAFVQRYGFALTAVDKGRYRRGRLEYAFN
;
A
#
# COMPACT_ATOMS: atom_id res chain seq x y z
N MET A 1 2.23 11.63 -1.26
CA MET A 1 2.21 11.72 -2.73
C MET A 1 0.79 11.84 -3.24
N LEU A 2 0.56 12.68 -4.27
CA LEU A 2 -0.76 12.87 -4.87
C LEU A 2 -0.72 12.48 -6.34
N ALA A 3 -1.68 11.66 -6.78
CA ALA A 3 -1.98 11.46 -8.19
C ALA A 3 -3.02 12.50 -8.61
N LYS A 4 -2.77 13.18 -9.74
CA LYS A 4 -3.69 14.17 -10.30
C LYS A 4 -4.12 13.77 -11.70
N ALA A 5 -5.40 13.96 -12.02
CA ALA A 5 -5.94 13.87 -13.38
C ALA A 5 -7.02 14.93 -13.55
N GLU A 6 -7.08 15.58 -14.72
CA GLU A 6 -8.10 16.60 -15.04
C GLU A 6 -8.23 17.70 -13.98
N GLY A 7 -7.09 18.13 -13.41
CA GLY A 7 -7.05 19.17 -12.37
C GLY A 7 -7.52 18.72 -10.97
N ARG A 8 -7.85 17.44 -10.78
CA ARG A 8 -8.35 16.88 -9.51
C ARG A 8 -7.35 15.91 -8.89
N ILE A 9 -7.41 15.75 -7.58
CA ILE A 9 -6.68 14.67 -6.88
C ILE A 9 -7.49 13.39 -7.04
N VAL A 10 -6.87 12.38 -7.64
CA VAL A 10 -7.52 11.08 -7.96
C VAL A 10 -6.94 9.92 -7.18
N GLY A 11 -5.85 10.16 -6.43
CA GLY A 11 -5.27 9.18 -5.56
C GLY A 11 -4.23 9.78 -4.64
N VAL A 12 -3.95 9.08 -3.56
CA VAL A 12 -2.99 9.47 -2.54
C VAL A 12 -2.17 8.25 -2.13
N ALA A 13 -0.88 8.48 -1.90
CA ALA A 13 -0.04 7.54 -1.18
C ALA A 13 0.71 8.23 -0.05
N LEU A 14 0.80 7.56 1.10
CA LEU A 14 1.51 8.02 2.29
C LEU A 14 2.53 6.97 2.68
N GLY A 15 3.73 7.43 3.04
CA GLY A 15 4.79 6.60 3.60
C GLY A 15 5.36 7.23 4.84
N LYS A 16 6.07 6.41 5.62
CA LYS A 16 6.86 6.81 6.79
C LYS A 16 8.28 6.32 6.55
N ARG A 17 9.26 7.18 6.80
CA ARG A 17 10.68 6.82 6.83
C ARG A 17 11.30 7.45 8.08
N THR A 18 11.68 6.62 9.03
CA THR A 18 12.46 6.98 10.21
C THR A 18 13.62 5.99 10.36
N GLU A 19 14.48 6.21 11.35
CA GLU A 19 15.61 5.30 11.63
C GLU A 19 15.12 3.90 12.04
N GLU A 20 13.96 3.82 12.69
CA GLU A 20 13.39 2.57 13.22
C GLU A 20 12.40 1.90 12.27
N GLU A 21 11.77 2.65 11.35
CA GLU A 21 10.71 2.12 10.50
C GLU A 21 10.65 2.82 9.13
N THR A 22 10.70 2.00 8.08
CA THR A 22 10.30 2.42 6.73
C THR A 22 9.04 1.67 6.32
N LYS A 23 7.93 2.40 6.13
CA LYS A 23 6.59 1.83 5.92
C LYS A 23 5.84 2.51 4.78
N LEU A 24 5.31 1.72 3.85
CA LEU A 24 4.25 2.13 2.93
C LEU A 24 2.90 2.00 3.67
N ARG A 25 2.24 3.12 3.89
CA ARG A 25 1.00 3.17 4.69
C ARG A 25 -0.21 3.18 3.76
N CYS A 26 -0.81 4.35 3.60
CA CYS A 26 -2.05 4.51 2.86
C CYS A 26 -1.76 4.56 1.36
N VAL A 27 -2.44 3.74 0.56
CA VAL A 27 -2.55 3.91 -0.90
C VAL A 27 -4.02 3.85 -1.24
N ARG A 28 -4.58 4.94 -1.78
CA ARG A 28 -5.99 5.02 -2.16
C ARG A 28 -6.13 5.70 -3.50
N VAL A 29 -7.07 5.20 -4.30
CA VAL A 29 -7.43 5.73 -5.61
C VAL A 29 -8.95 5.91 -5.58
N LEU A 30 -9.45 6.98 -6.20
CA LEU A 30 -10.90 7.16 -6.36
C LEU A 30 -11.47 6.01 -7.22
N PRO A 31 -12.65 5.45 -6.89
CA PRO A 31 -13.22 4.28 -7.58
C PRO A 31 -13.23 4.40 -9.12
N GLU A 32 -13.58 5.56 -9.66
CA GLU A 32 -13.65 5.83 -11.09
C GLU A 32 -12.27 5.91 -11.78
N TYR A 33 -11.18 5.89 -11.01
CA TYR A 33 -9.79 5.83 -11.45
C TYR A 33 -9.09 4.51 -11.10
N GLU A 34 -9.80 3.55 -10.50
CA GLU A 34 -9.30 2.20 -10.28
C GLU A 34 -9.09 1.45 -11.61
N HIS A 35 -8.28 0.39 -11.58
CA HIS A 35 -7.91 -0.43 -12.75
C HIS A 35 -7.20 0.32 -13.90
N LYS A 36 -6.88 1.62 -13.74
CA LYS A 36 -6.11 2.45 -14.70
C LYS A 36 -4.62 2.55 -14.36
N GLY A 37 -4.12 1.68 -13.49
CA GLY A 37 -2.72 1.65 -13.02
C GLY A 37 -2.32 2.79 -12.08
N VAL A 38 -3.25 3.63 -11.61
CA VAL A 38 -2.94 4.77 -10.73
C VAL A 38 -2.29 4.31 -9.42
N GLY A 39 -2.84 3.28 -8.78
CA GLY A 39 -2.30 2.74 -7.53
C GLY A 39 -0.88 2.19 -7.69
N ILE A 40 -0.61 1.50 -8.78
CA ILE A 40 0.72 0.97 -9.10
C ILE A 40 1.73 2.11 -9.27
N ARG A 41 1.42 3.14 -10.04
CA ARG A 41 2.31 4.31 -10.20
C ARG A 41 2.58 5.02 -8.88
N LEU A 42 1.57 5.11 -8.01
CA LEU A 42 1.72 5.65 -6.67
C LEU A 42 2.68 4.81 -5.82
N ILE A 43 2.56 3.48 -5.85
CA ILE A 43 3.45 2.57 -5.11
C ILE A 43 4.87 2.66 -5.66
N ASP A 44 5.05 2.56 -6.98
CA ASP A 44 6.36 2.65 -7.65
C ASP A 44 7.09 3.92 -7.21
N ARG A 45 6.38 5.06 -7.24
CA ARG A 45 6.97 6.34 -6.84
C ARG A 45 7.21 6.46 -5.33
N MET A 46 6.40 5.80 -4.50
CA MET A 46 6.64 5.74 -3.06
C MET A 46 7.86 4.88 -2.70
N ILE A 47 8.14 3.81 -3.45
CA ILE A 47 9.35 3.00 -3.28
C ILE A 47 10.59 3.87 -3.48
N ASP A 48 10.61 4.70 -4.54
CA ASP A 48 11.69 5.66 -4.77
C ASP A 48 11.83 6.65 -3.60
N VAL A 49 10.72 7.26 -3.17
CA VAL A 49 10.73 8.29 -2.11
C VAL A 49 11.10 7.72 -0.75
N LEU A 50 10.74 6.47 -0.49
CA LEU A 50 11.12 5.77 0.73
C LEU A 50 12.52 5.16 0.63
N GLU A 51 13.17 5.23 -0.53
CA GLU A 51 14.49 4.64 -0.80
C GLU A 51 14.58 3.22 -0.23
N CYS A 52 13.53 2.43 -0.48
CA CYS A 52 13.35 1.10 0.08
C CYS A 52 12.48 0.30 -0.89
N GLU A 53 13.03 -0.77 -1.46
CA GLU A 53 12.34 -1.60 -2.46
C GLU A 53 11.15 -2.37 -1.86
N LYS A 54 11.25 -2.73 -0.58
CA LYS A 54 10.25 -3.51 0.15
C LYS A 54 9.97 -2.86 1.50
N PRO A 55 9.31 -1.68 1.53
CA PRO A 55 8.95 -1.01 2.77
C PRO A 55 7.83 -1.78 3.47
N HIS A 56 7.86 -1.82 4.80
CA HIS A 56 6.85 -2.50 5.58
C HIS A 56 5.45 -2.05 5.17
N CYS A 57 4.48 -2.96 5.09
CA CYS A 57 3.10 -2.59 4.82
C CYS A 57 2.15 -3.58 5.50
N THR A 58 0.92 -3.14 5.72
CA THR A 58 -0.13 -4.03 6.20
C THR A 58 -1.38 -3.85 5.36
N VAL A 59 -2.13 -4.95 5.20
CA VAL A 59 -3.36 -4.99 4.42
C VAL A 59 -4.46 -5.59 5.29
N ALA A 60 -5.59 -4.87 5.40
CA ALA A 60 -6.77 -5.37 6.09
C ALA A 60 -7.38 -6.56 5.32
N GLU A 61 -7.99 -7.49 6.07
CA GLU A 61 -8.65 -8.70 5.56
C GLU A 61 -9.49 -8.48 4.30
N GLU A 62 -10.39 -7.50 4.30
CA GLU A 62 -11.29 -7.25 3.17
C GLU A 62 -10.57 -6.69 1.92
N MET A 63 -9.38 -6.12 2.10
CA MET A 63 -8.59 -5.52 1.03
C MET A 63 -7.54 -6.50 0.47
N LEU A 64 -7.37 -7.68 1.09
CA LEU A 64 -6.32 -8.61 0.71
C LEU A 64 -6.42 -9.03 -0.76
N HIS A 65 -7.62 -9.28 -1.27
CA HIS A 65 -7.82 -9.63 -2.68
C HIS A 65 -7.41 -8.50 -3.64
N ALA A 66 -7.62 -7.24 -3.26
CA ALA A 66 -7.31 -6.09 -4.10
C ALA A 66 -5.80 -5.82 -4.18
N TYR A 67 -5.05 -6.05 -3.09
CA TYR A 67 -3.62 -5.72 -3.01
C TYR A 67 -2.67 -6.91 -3.14
N SER A 68 -3.08 -8.12 -2.75
CA SER A 68 -2.19 -9.28 -2.69
C SER A 68 -1.55 -9.60 -4.04
N ARG A 69 -2.29 -9.46 -5.14
CA ARG A 69 -1.74 -9.70 -6.49
C ARG A 69 -0.60 -8.73 -6.80
N ALA A 70 -0.78 -7.43 -6.54
CA ALA A 70 0.27 -6.45 -6.79
C ALA A 70 1.46 -6.68 -5.85
N PHE A 71 1.22 -6.80 -4.54
CA PHE A 71 2.30 -6.91 -3.55
C PHE A 71 3.12 -8.19 -3.71
N VAL A 72 2.48 -9.34 -3.93
CA VAL A 72 3.18 -10.61 -4.06
C VAL A 72 3.76 -10.77 -5.47
N GLN A 73 2.96 -10.60 -6.53
CA GLN A 73 3.41 -10.96 -7.88
C GLN A 73 4.28 -9.87 -8.53
N ARG A 74 4.02 -8.59 -8.26
CA ARG A 74 4.78 -7.49 -8.88
C ARG A 74 5.97 -7.07 -8.03
N TYR A 75 5.76 -6.87 -6.73
CA TYR A 75 6.79 -6.31 -5.85
C TYR A 75 7.57 -7.37 -5.06
N GLY A 76 7.14 -8.63 -5.07
CA GLY A 76 7.82 -9.71 -4.34
C GLY A 76 7.85 -9.49 -2.83
N PHE A 77 6.78 -8.90 -2.28
CA PHE A 77 6.60 -8.75 -0.84
C PHE A 77 6.26 -10.11 -0.22
N ALA A 78 6.85 -10.42 0.93
CA ALA A 78 6.63 -11.67 1.65
C ALA A 78 5.68 -11.45 2.83
N LEU A 79 4.70 -12.31 3.06
CA LEU A 79 3.85 -12.23 4.26
C LEU A 79 4.69 -12.62 5.49
N THR A 80 4.81 -11.74 6.48
CA THR A 80 5.63 -11.96 7.68
C THR A 80 4.82 -12.19 8.95
N ALA A 81 3.60 -11.65 9.04
CA ALA A 81 2.70 -11.90 10.16
C ALA A 81 1.22 -11.72 9.77
N VAL A 82 0.34 -12.32 10.57
CA VAL A 82 -1.11 -12.12 10.50
C VAL A 82 -1.63 -11.87 11.91
N ASP A 83 -2.11 -10.66 12.16
CA ASP A 83 -2.58 -10.24 13.47
C ASP A 83 -4.12 -10.14 13.48
N LYS A 84 -4.78 -10.75 14.46
CA LYS A 84 -6.23 -10.55 14.66
C LYS A 84 -6.47 -9.43 15.66
N GLY A 85 -7.24 -8.42 15.27
CA GLY A 85 -7.63 -7.35 16.18
C GLY A 85 -6.64 -6.18 16.28
N ARG A 86 -5.57 -6.15 15.48
CA ARG A 86 -4.51 -5.13 15.57
C ARG A 86 -5.03 -3.70 15.39
N TYR A 87 -5.76 -3.47 14.30
CA TYR A 87 -6.38 -2.17 14.04
C TYR A 87 -7.90 -2.20 14.17
N ARG A 88 -8.53 -3.35 13.89
CA ARG A 88 -9.99 -3.51 13.90
C ARG A 88 -10.36 -4.78 14.64
N ARG A 89 -11.21 -4.64 15.66
CA ARG A 89 -11.64 -5.74 16.51
C ARG A 89 -12.21 -6.89 15.67
N GLY A 90 -11.66 -8.09 15.86
CA GLY A 90 -12.11 -9.32 15.20
C GLY A 90 -11.67 -9.49 13.74
N ARG A 91 -11.00 -8.50 13.13
CA ARG A 91 -10.50 -8.57 11.75
C ARG A 91 -9.02 -8.94 11.70
N LEU A 92 -8.64 -9.60 10.62
CA LEU A 92 -7.25 -9.91 10.34
C LEU A 92 -6.54 -8.73 9.67
N GLU A 93 -5.27 -8.56 10.02
CA GLU A 93 -4.35 -7.63 9.38
C GLU A 93 -3.13 -8.42 8.92
N TYR A 94 -2.82 -8.33 7.62
CA TYR A 94 -1.74 -9.08 6.97
C TYR A 94 -0.53 -8.17 6.82
N ALA A 95 0.58 -8.52 7.47
CA ALA A 95 1.83 -7.77 7.44
C ALA A 95 2.79 -8.33 6.38
N PHE A 96 3.41 -7.45 5.59
CA PHE A 96 4.34 -7.82 4.54
C PHE A 96 5.73 -7.19 4.70
N ASN A 97 6.70 -7.95 4.14
CA ASN A 97 8.17 -7.86 4.18
C ASN A 97 8.79 -7.85 5.58
#